data_AF-A0A480B9B6-F1
#
_entry.id   AF-A0A480B9B6-F1
#
_cell.length_a   1.000
_cell.length_b   1.000
_cell.length_c   1.000
_cell.angle_alpha   90.00
_cell.angle_beta   90.00
_cell.angle_gamma   90.00
#
_symmetry.space_group_name_H-M   'P 1'
#
loop_
_entity.id
_entity.type
_entity.pdbx_description
1 polymer ?
#
loop_
_entity_poly.entity_id
_entity_poly.type
_entity_poly.pdbx_seq_one_letter_code
_entity_poly.pdbx_strand_id
1 'polypeptide(L)'
;MNFKCYDVVEIQGKRYVVIEVISYQEFIIEKTVNYTLNDEMYNNELGTHKGAKNWTEYGIMPVDTKDKNKKWLTIVNGEKDYCTFSETILRSTPPKGYKLYDKGLQRVMSVEGESKARSGDKADYKEYRSIKKDKTYVFFIEDWHGGLTDQAQGERIRLSDVHRRRDQAAQAVSKKIRNAARRKEWTRLGLSWGIILFFLGYLFIGDMTWQMK
;
A
#
# COMPACT_ATOMS: atom_id res chain seq x y z
N MET A 1 -6.15 14.22 -6.72
CA MET A 1 -6.15 14.59 -5.29
C MET A 1 -5.06 13.76 -4.62
N ASN A 2 -4.08 14.36 -3.93
CA ASN A 2 -2.92 13.62 -3.41
C ASN A 2 -2.75 13.84 -1.91
N PHE A 3 -2.79 12.78 -1.11
CA PHE A 3 -2.52 12.82 0.33
C PHE A 3 -1.08 12.44 0.65
N LYS A 4 -0.60 12.90 1.81
CA LYS A 4 0.72 12.52 2.34
C LYS A 4 0.55 11.67 3.59
N CYS A 5 1.59 10.92 3.95
CA CYS A 5 1.64 10.28 5.25
C CYS A 5 1.33 11.28 6.37
N TYR A 6 0.54 10.84 7.33
CA TYR A 6 0.02 11.59 8.47
C TYR A 6 -0.98 12.70 8.14
N ASP A 7 -1.44 12.84 6.89
CA ASP A 7 -2.65 13.62 6.61
C ASP A 7 -3.84 12.94 7.30
N VAL A 8 -4.77 13.75 7.82
CA VAL A 8 -6.07 13.27 8.30
C VAL A 8 -7.11 13.51 7.22
N VAL A 9 -7.84 12.46 6.88
CA VAL A 9 -8.89 12.48 5.88
C VAL A 9 -10.21 12.10 6.53
N GLU A 10 -11.29 12.69 6.04
CA GLU A 10 -12.65 12.34 6.41
C GLU A 10 -13.33 11.71 5.21
N ILE A 11 -13.86 10.52 5.43
CA ILE A 11 -14.52 9.68 4.43
C ILE A 11 -15.83 9.23 5.07
N GLN A 12 -16.96 9.56 4.45
CA GLN A 12 -18.29 9.18 4.94
C GLN A 12 -18.53 9.57 6.41
N GLY A 13 -18.07 10.77 6.81
CA GLY A 13 -18.21 11.31 8.16
C GLY A 13 -17.29 10.68 9.21
N LYS A 14 -16.38 9.78 8.84
CA LYS A 14 -15.39 9.17 9.73
C LYS A 14 -13.98 9.66 9.42
N ARG A 15 -13.18 9.86 10.46
CA ARG A 15 -11.79 10.34 10.33
C ARG A 15 -10.80 9.18 10.31
N TYR A 16 -9.86 9.29 9.39
CA TYR A 16 -8.76 8.38 9.21
C TYR A 16 -7.45 9.16 9.08
N VAL A 17 -6.35 8.54 9.47
CA VAL A 17 -5.00 9.04 9.25
C VAL A 17 -4.29 8.18 8.22
N VAL A 18 -3.64 8.82 7.26
CA VAL A 18 -2.81 8.13 6.26
C VAL A 18 -1.53 7.64 6.95
N ILE A 19 -1.27 6.34 6.88
CA ILE A 19 -0.08 5.71 7.49
C ILE A 19 0.90 5.16 6.46
N GLU A 20 0.44 4.95 5.23
CA GLU A 20 1.26 4.57 4.09
C GLU A 20 0.65 5.11 2.79
N VAL A 21 1.53 5.37 1.82
CA VAL A 21 1.17 5.81 0.47
C VAL A 21 1.96 4.94 -0.50
N ILE A 22 1.25 4.26 -1.40
CA ILE A 22 1.86 3.36 -2.38
C ILE A 22 1.39 3.80 -3.77
N SER A 23 2.34 4.06 -4.66
CA SER A 23 2.01 4.39 -6.06
C SER A 23 2.27 3.19 -6.94
N TYR A 24 1.33 2.91 -7.83
CA TYR A 24 1.38 1.79 -8.75
C TYR A 24 1.35 2.27 -10.20
N GLN A 25 1.92 1.42 -11.05
CA GLN A 25 1.77 1.49 -12.50
C GLN A 25 1.26 0.14 -12.99
N GLU A 26 0.23 0.16 -13.83
CA GLU A 26 -0.19 -1.00 -14.60
C GLU A 26 0.73 -1.20 -15.79
N PHE A 27 1.08 -2.45 -16.03
CA PHE A 27 1.74 -2.90 -17.24
C PHE A 27 0.72 -3.64 -18.09
N ILE A 28 0.30 -3.00 -19.18
CA ILE A 28 -0.50 -3.67 -20.21
C ILE A 28 0.46 -4.57 -20.97
N ILE A 29 0.30 -5.87 -20.82
CA ILE A 29 0.90 -6.82 -21.73
C ILE A 29 -0.07 -6.93 -22.92
N GLU A 30 0.35 -6.49 -24.12
CA GLU A 30 -0.48 -6.57 -25.32
C GLU A 30 -0.86 -8.03 -25.67
N LYS A 31 -2.08 -8.40 -25.30
CA LYS A 31 -3.15 -9.01 -26.10
C LYS A 31 -2.82 -10.02 -27.22
N THR A 32 -1.77 -10.86 -27.15
CA THR A 32 -1.68 -12.03 -28.07
C THR A 32 -1.00 -13.28 -27.51
N VAL A 33 -0.92 -13.48 -26.19
CA VAL A 33 -0.30 -14.71 -25.66
C VAL A 33 -1.13 -15.29 -24.52
N ASN A 34 -1.54 -16.55 -24.67
CA ASN A 34 -1.98 -17.41 -23.58
C ASN A 34 -0.84 -17.47 -22.55
N TYR A 35 -0.98 -16.79 -21.41
CA TYR A 35 0.11 -16.69 -20.45
C TYR A 35 0.26 -17.95 -19.59
N THR A 36 1.28 -18.73 -19.91
CA THR A 36 2.15 -19.44 -18.95
C THR A 36 3.46 -18.67 -18.89
N LEU A 37 3.83 -18.13 -17.72
CA LEU A 37 4.96 -17.21 -17.54
C LEU A 37 6.30 -17.98 -17.44
N ASN A 38 7.33 -17.51 -18.16
CA ASN A 38 8.74 -17.80 -17.90
C ASN A 38 9.51 -16.47 -17.74
N ASP A 39 10.42 -16.44 -16.77
CA ASP A 39 11.00 -15.24 -16.15
C ASP A 39 11.93 -14.39 -17.04
N GLU A 40 12.41 -14.88 -18.18
CA GLU A 40 13.43 -14.18 -18.98
C GLU A 40 12.90 -12.95 -19.76
N MET A 41 11.62 -12.93 -20.15
CA MET A 41 11.04 -11.79 -20.90
C MET A 41 10.77 -10.55 -20.03
N TYR A 42 10.86 -10.69 -18.70
CA TYR A 42 10.59 -9.63 -17.72
C TYR A 42 11.59 -8.46 -17.81
N ASN A 43 12.77 -8.68 -18.37
CA ASN A 43 13.92 -7.79 -18.20
C ASN A 43 14.21 -6.85 -19.38
N ASN A 44 13.59 -7.00 -20.56
CA ASN A 44 14.15 -6.36 -21.77
C ASN A 44 13.36 -5.26 -22.47
N GLU A 45 12.06 -5.04 -22.22
CA GLU A 45 11.34 -3.96 -22.92
C GLU A 45 10.32 -3.26 -22.03
N LEU A 46 10.71 -2.10 -21.50
CA LEU A 46 9.79 -1.12 -20.91
C LEU A 46 9.91 0.22 -21.62
N GLY A 47 9.54 0.21 -22.90
CA GLY A 47 9.28 1.41 -23.67
C GLY A 47 7.89 1.96 -23.33
N THR A 48 7.86 3.16 -22.76
CA THR A 48 6.72 4.10 -22.69
C THR A 48 5.45 3.70 -23.47
N HIS A 49 4.55 2.93 -22.85
CA HIS A 49 3.21 2.76 -23.39
C HIS A 49 2.32 3.93 -22.95
N LYS A 50 1.91 4.76 -23.93
CA LYS A 50 0.81 5.73 -23.80
C LYS A 50 -0.49 4.96 -23.51
N GLY A 51 -0.78 4.69 -22.24
CA GLY A 51 -1.98 3.95 -21.84
C GLY A 51 -1.91 3.24 -20.48
N ALA A 52 -0.74 3.18 -19.83
CA ALA A 52 -0.61 2.62 -18.49
C ALA A 52 -1.46 3.40 -17.47
N LYS A 53 -2.44 2.73 -16.85
CA LYS A 53 -3.14 3.29 -15.69
C LYS A 53 -2.16 3.37 -14.53
N ASN A 54 -2.11 4.52 -13.87
CA ASN A 54 -1.38 4.68 -12.61
C ASN A 54 -2.40 4.99 -11.53
N TRP A 55 -2.19 4.48 -10.32
CA TRP A 55 -3.02 4.83 -9.17
C TRP A 55 -2.15 4.96 -7.92
N THR A 56 -2.73 5.58 -6.91
CA THR A 56 -2.15 5.65 -5.58
C THR A 56 -3.11 5.04 -4.59
N GLU A 57 -2.58 4.15 -3.76
CA GLU A 57 -3.27 3.59 -2.61
C GLU A 57 -2.78 4.26 -1.33
N TYR A 58 -3.72 4.61 -0.47
CA TYR A 58 -3.48 5.19 0.83
C TYR A 58 -3.94 4.19 1.89
N GLY A 59 -3.00 3.60 2.60
CA GLY A 59 -3.33 2.82 3.79
C GLY A 59 -3.71 3.79 4.90
N ILE A 60 -4.94 3.67 5.38
CA ILE A 60 -5.59 4.61 6.29
C ILE A 60 -6.07 3.90 7.55
N MET A 61 -5.78 4.51 8.70
CA MET A 61 -6.12 3.97 10.01
C MET A 61 -7.24 4.81 10.65
N PRO A 62 -8.30 4.19 11.19
CA PRO A 62 -9.34 4.92 11.92
C PRO A 62 -8.76 5.72 13.11
N VAL A 63 -9.26 6.93 13.33
CA VAL A 63 -8.78 7.82 14.41
C VAL A 63 -9.60 7.68 15.69
N ASP A 64 -10.93 7.64 15.56
CA ASP A 64 -11.88 7.79 16.67
C ASP A 64 -12.54 6.45 17.07
N THR A 65 -11.90 5.32 16.79
CA THR A 65 -12.47 3.98 17.04
C THR A 65 -11.52 3.05 17.77
N LYS A 66 -12.08 2.10 18.52
CA LYS A 66 -11.31 0.96 19.05
C LYS A 66 -10.87 0.01 17.94
N ASP A 67 -11.62 -0.01 16.85
CA ASP A 67 -11.23 -0.70 15.62
C ASP A 67 -9.97 -0.05 15.04
N LYS A 68 -8.91 -0.86 14.89
CA LYS A 68 -7.62 -0.48 14.32
C LYS A 68 -7.34 -1.26 13.05
N ASN A 69 -8.38 -1.75 12.39
CA ASN A 69 -8.22 -2.40 11.11
C ASN A 69 -7.88 -1.34 10.06
N LYS A 70 -6.75 -1.57 9.40
CA LYS A 70 -6.31 -0.75 8.29
C LYS A 70 -7.31 -0.85 7.15
N LYS A 71 -7.68 0.29 6.59
CA LYS A 71 -8.48 0.42 5.38
C LYS A 71 -7.62 1.00 4.27
N TRP A 72 -8.14 0.96 3.06
CA TRP A 72 -7.46 1.44 1.87
C TRP A 72 -8.35 2.42 1.13
N LEU A 73 -7.73 3.51 0.67
CA LEU A 73 -8.32 4.42 -0.28
C LEU A 73 -7.49 4.37 -1.56
N THR A 74 -8.09 3.96 -2.67
CA THR A 74 -7.41 3.84 -3.97
C THR A 74 -7.95 4.90 -4.92
N ILE A 75 -7.04 5.72 -5.47
CA ILE A 75 -7.35 6.80 -6.40
C ILE A 75 -6.55 6.59 -7.68
N VAL A 76 -7.25 6.42 -8.80
CA VAL A 76 -6.62 6.37 -10.13
C VAL A 76 -6.15 7.77 -10.51
N ASN A 77 -4.93 7.89 -11.02
CA ASN A 77 -4.35 9.17 -11.40
C ASN A 77 -5.12 9.77 -12.58
N GLY A 78 -5.63 10.99 -12.40
CA GLY A 78 -6.47 11.69 -13.38
C GLY A 78 -7.97 11.44 -13.23
N GLU A 79 -8.40 10.47 -12.42
CA GLU A 79 -9.80 10.27 -12.04
C GLU A 79 -10.31 11.47 -11.22
N LYS A 80 -11.55 11.88 -11.50
CA LYS A 80 -12.16 13.07 -10.91
C LYS A 80 -13.43 12.76 -10.14
N ASP A 81 -14.12 11.68 -10.48
CA ASP A 81 -15.48 11.46 -10.00
C ASP A 81 -15.51 10.47 -8.84
N TYR A 82 -14.67 9.45 -8.87
CA TYR A 82 -14.76 8.31 -7.95
C TYR A 82 -13.42 7.86 -7.40
N CYS A 83 -13.46 7.21 -6.25
CA CYS A 83 -12.35 6.46 -5.68
C CYS A 83 -12.88 5.17 -5.05
N THR A 84 -11.98 4.25 -4.75
CA THR A 84 -12.32 3.00 -4.06
C THR A 84 -11.97 3.12 -2.59
N PHE A 85 -12.91 2.79 -1.71
CA PHE A 85 -12.69 2.65 -0.28
C PHE A 85 -12.92 1.20 0.13
N SER A 86 -11.88 0.52 0.60
CA SER A 86 -11.87 -0.92 0.83
C SER A 86 -11.15 -1.32 2.12
N GLU A 87 -11.28 -2.59 2.47
CA GLU A 87 -10.52 -3.22 3.55
C GLU A 87 -10.10 -4.63 3.14
N THR A 88 -8.99 -5.09 3.72
CA THR A 88 -8.50 -6.46 3.53
C THR A 88 -9.46 -7.44 4.20
N ILE A 89 -9.72 -8.57 3.56
CA ILE A 89 -10.68 -9.58 4.01
C ILE A 89 -10.10 -10.99 3.91
N LEU A 90 -10.59 -11.90 4.76
CA LEU A 90 -10.18 -13.31 4.81
C LEU A 90 -11.05 -14.19 3.91
N ARG A 91 -11.21 -13.82 2.65
CA ARG A 91 -12.01 -14.57 1.67
C ARG A 91 -11.24 -14.69 0.37
N SER A 92 -11.10 -15.91 -0.13
CA SER A 92 -10.33 -16.22 -1.33
C SER A 92 -11.07 -16.01 -2.66
N THR A 93 -12.41 -15.95 -2.65
CA THR A 93 -13.23 -15.88 -3.87
C THR A 93 -14.22 -14.72 -3.86
N PRO A 94 -14.55 -14.13 -5.03
CA PRO A 94 -15.53 -13.04 -5.09
C PRO A 94 -16.92 -13.49 -4.58
N PRO A 95 -17.67 -12.62 -3.86
CA PRO A 95 -19.03 -12.95 -3.44
C PRO A 95 -19.97 -13.21 -4.63
N LYS A 96 -21.05 -13.97 -4.39
CA LYS A 96 -22.07 -14.26 -5.41
C LYS A 96 -22.63 -12.96 -6.01
N GLY A 97 -22.65 -12.89 -7.34
CA GLY A 97 -23.14 -11.74 -8.10
C GLY A 97 -22.10 -10.67 -8.42
N TYR A 98 -20.83 -10.87 -8.02
CA TYR A 98 -19.71 -10.10 -8.54
C TYR A 98 -19.28 -10.64 -9.90
N LYS A 99 -18.93 -9.74 -10.82
CA LYS A 99 -18.42 -10.08 -12.16
C LYS A 99 -17.03 -9.49 -12.32
N LEU A 100 -16.14 -10.20 -13.02
CA LEU A 100 -14.81 -9.67 -13.36
C LEU A 100 -15.00 -8.39 -14.16
N TYR A 101 -14.32 -7.33 -13.73
CA TYR A 101 -14.39 -6.00 -14.31
C TYR A 101 -13.05 -5.59 -14.93
N ASP A 102 -11.95 -5.81 -14.21
CA ASP A 102 -10.60 -5.47 -14.67
C ASP A 102 -9.59 -6.52 -14.21
N LYS A 103 -8.46 -6.60 -14.90
CA LYS A 103 -7.31 -7.41 -14.49
C LYS A 103 -6.05 -6.96 -15.19
N GLY A 104 -4.91 -7.14 -14.55
CA GLY A 104 -3.62 -6.80 -15.13
C GLY A 104 -2.47 -7.13 -14.20
N LEU A 105 -1.28 -6.64 -14.57
CA LEU A 105 -0.08 -6.71 -13.77
C LEU A 105 0.21 -5.32 -13.19
N GLN A 106 0.32 -5.22 -11.88
CA GLN A 106 0.74 -3.99 -11.21
C GLN A 106 2.20 -4.08 -10.76
N ARG A 107 2.89 -2.94 -10.79
CA ARG A 107 4.19 -2.76 -10.13
C ARG A 107 4.12 -1.61 -9.16
N VAL A 108 4.72 -1.80 -7.99
CA VAL A 108 4.94 -0.74 -7.02
C VAL A 108 6.04 0.18 -7.53
N MET A 109 5.71 1.46 -7.71
CA MET A 109 6.62 2.50 -8.20
C MET A 109 7.27 3.29 -7.05
N SER A 110 6.55 3.49 -5.96
CA SER A 110 7.06 4.14 -4.75
C SER A 110 6.24 3.76 -3.54
N VAL A 111 6.87 3.85 -2.37
CA VAL A 111 6.28 3.55 -1.07
C VAL A 111 6.73 4.62 -0.09
N GLU A 112 5.79 5.21 0.63
CA GLU A 112 6.03 6.06 1.79
C GLU A 112 5.28 5.49 3.00
N GLY A 113 5.86 5.59 4.20
CA GLY A 113 5.22 5.19 5.46
C GLY A 113 5.46 3.73 5.86
N GLU A 114 4.56 3.18 6.68
CA GLU A 114 4.72 1.85 7.28
C GLU A 114 4.14 0.73 6.39
N SER A 115 4.75 0.51 5.23
CA SER A 115 4.35 -0.58 4.32
C SER A 115 5.27 -1.80 4.39
N LYS A 116 4.72 -2.96 4.01
CA LYS A 116 5.50 -4.16 3.71
C LYS A 116 5.92 -4.23 2.24
N ALA A 117 5.19 -3.55 1.37
CA ALA A 117 5.51 -3.46 -0.05
C ALA A 117 6.81 -2.67 -0.26
N ARG A 118 7.49 -2.95 -1.37
CA ARG A 118 8.73 -2.31 -1.79
C ARG A 118 8.62 -1.87 -3.23
N SER A 119 9.34 -0.79 -3.56
CA SER A 119 9.50 -0.36 -4.94
C SER A 119 10.04 -1.51 -5.79
N GLY A 120 9.34 -1.83 -6.88
CA GLY A 120 9.67 -2.94 -7.77
C GLY A 120 8.82 -4.20 -7.55
N ASP A 121 8.13 -4.35 -6.40
CA ASP A 121 7.23 -5.48 -6.16
C ASP A 121 6.13 -5.53 -7.22
N LYS A 122 5.74 -6.75 -7.61
CA LYS A 122 4.72 -6.99 -8.64
C LYS A 122 3.62 -7.92 -8.14
N ALA A 123 2.42 -7.70 -8.64
CA ALA A 123 1.27 -8.56 -8.40
C ALA A 123 0.36 -8.65 -9.63
N ASP A 124 -0.21 -9.81 -9.87
CA ASP A 124 -1.33 -9.97 -10.77
C ASP A 124 -2.61 -9.58 -10.02
N TYR A 125 -3.34 -8.60 -10.53
CA TYR A 125 -4.56 -8.11 -9.90
C TYR A 125 -5.80 -8.50 -10.71
N LYS A 126 -6.90 -8.75 -10.00
CA LYS A 126 -8.25 -8.92 -10.56
C LYS A 126 -9.23 -8.08 -9.76
N GLU A 127 -9.93 -7.18 -10.44
CA GLU A 127 -11.04 -6.42 -9.88
C GLU A 127 -12.37 -7.03 -10.32
N TYR A 128 -13.24 -7.30 -9.35
CA TYR A 128 -14.60 -7.73 -9.57
C TYR A 128 -15.57 -6.66 -9.07
N ARG A 129 -16.68 -6.47 -9.78
CA ARG A 129 -17.72 -5.50 -9.43
C ARG A 129 -19.10 -6.12 -9.26
N SER A 130 -19.88 -5.53 -8.37
CA SER A 130 -21.32 -5.79 -8.26
C SER A 130 -22.05 -4.46 -8.07
N ILE A 131 -23.12 -4.24 -8.83
CA ILE A 131 -23.95 -3.02 -8.72
C ILE A 131 -25.23 -3.39 -8.00
N LYS A 132 -25.53 -2.72 -6.88
CA LYS A 132 -26.77 -2.90 -6.11
C LYS A 132 -27.26 -1.55 -5.61
N LYS A 133 -28.52 -1.22 -5.88
CA LYS A 133 -29.16 0.05 -5.44
C LYS A 133 -28.27 1.27 -5.73
N ASP A 134 -27.81 1.38 -6.97
CA ASP A 134 -26.95 2.47 -7.47
C ASP A 134 -25.58 2.61 -6.80
N LYS A 135 -25.19 1.64 -5.97
CA LYS A 135 -23.84 1.53 -5.41
C LYS A 135 -23.03 0.49 -6.16
N THR A 136 -21.76 0.80 -6.41
CA THR A 136 -20.80 -0.13 -7.00
C THR A 136 -19.91 -0.68 -5.89
N TYR A 137 -20.03 -1.98 -5.64
CA TYR A 137 -19.17 -2.72 -4.74
C TYR A 137 -18.03 -3.36 -5.53
N VAL A 138 -16.86 -3.43 -4.91
CA VAL A 138 -15.63 -3.93 -5.51
C VAL A 138 -15.03 -5.03 -4.65
N PHE A 139 -14.41 -6.00 -5.31
CA PHE A 139 -13.64 -7.08 -4.69
C PHE A 139 -12.36 -7.28 -5.49
N PHE A 140 -11.22 -7.26 -4.81
CA PHE A 140 -9.90 -7.40 -5.40
C PHE A 140 -9.26 -8.71 -4.97
N ILE A 141 -8.52 -9.32 -5.89
CA ILE A 141 -7.56 -10.37 -5.61
C ILE A 141 -6.23 -9.90 -6.18
N GLU A 142 -5.19 -9.92 -5.37
CA GLU A 142 -3.83 -9.57 -5.76
C GLU A 142 -2.91 -10.74 -5.45
N ASP A 143 -2.41 -11.40 -6.50
CA ASP A 143 -1.45 -12.49 -6.42
C ASP A 143 -0.04 -11.89 -6.53
N TRP A 144 0.60 -11.63 -5.39
CA TRP A 144 1.95 -11.07 -5.33
C TRP A 144 3.00 -12.11 -5.73
N HIS A 145 3.97 -11.69 -6.55
CA HIS A 145 5.04 -12.57 -7.06
C HIS A 145 6.00 -13.07 -5.97
N GLY A 146 5.84 -12.60 -4.72
CA GLY A 146 6.48 -13.15 -3.52
C GLY A 146 5.71 -14.29 -2.84
N GLY A 147 4.65 -14.81 -3.46
CA GLY A 147 3.88 -15.96 -2.98
C GLY A 147 2.75 -15.64 -2.00
N LEU A 148 2.36 -14.37 -1.88
CA LEU A 148 1.23 -13.94 -1.06
C LEU A 148 0.05 -13.58 -1.94
N THR A 149 -1.16 -14.01 -1.57
CA THR A 149 -2.38 -13.52 -2.20
C THR A 149 -3.17 -12.70 -1.20
N ASP A 150 -3.40 -11.43 -1.53
CA ASP A 150 -4.24 -10.53 -0.75
C ASP A 150 -5.63 -10.41 -1.38
N GLN A 151 -6.65 -10.26 -0.53
CA GLN A 151 -8.00 -9.94 -0.98
C GLN A 151 -8.54 -8.73 -0.24
N ALA A 152 -9.21 -7.86 -0.97
CA ALA A 152 -9.85 -6.68 -0.42
C ALA A 152 -11.28 -6.54 -0.94
N GLN A 153 -12.16 -5.98 -0.13
CA GLN A 153 -13.52 -5.66 -0.54
C GLN A 153 -13.88 -4.25 -0.10
N GLY A 154 -14.69 -3.57 -0.91
CA GLY A 154 -15.06 -2.20 -0.65
C GLY A 154 -16.18 -1.70 -1.53
N GLU A 155 -16.26 -0.39 -1.64
CA GLU A 155 -17.19 0.31 -2.52
C GLU A 155 -16.50 1.46 -3.25
N ARG A 156 -17.03 1.77 -4.44
CA ARG A 156 -16.72 3.03 -5.11
C ARG A 156 -17.55 4.14 -4.46
N ILE A 157 -16.85 5.16 -3.98
CA ILE A 157 -17.45 6.37 -3.41
C ILE A 157 -17.09 7.57 -4.27
N ARG A 158 -17.84 8.66 -4.15
CA ARG A 158 -17.50 9.88 -4.89
C ARG A 158 -16.21 10.45 -4.32
N LEU A 159 -15.32 10.88 -5.19
CA LEU A 159 -14.08 11.53 -4.76
C LEU A 159 -14.37 12.83 -4.00
N SER A 160 -15.46 13.52 -4.35
CA SER A 160 -15.97 14.70 -3.63
C SER A 160 -16.33 14.43 -2.17
N ASP A 161 -16.56 13.17 -1.78
CA ASP A 161 -16.92 12.82 -0.39
C ASP A 161 -15.67 12.62 0.49
N VAL A 162 -14.47 12.64 -0.10
CA VAL A 162 -13.20 12.50 0.59
C VAL A 162 -12.61 13.88 0.85
N HIS A 163 -12.38 14.20 2.12
CA HIS A 163 -11.94 15.54 2.52
C HIS A 163 -10.68 15.49 3.37
N ARG A 164 -9.67 16.29 3.04
CA ARG A 164 -8.55 16.52 3.97
C ARG A 164 -9.01 17.42 5.10
N ARG A 165 -8.81 16.98 6.35
CA ARG A 165 -9.10 17.77 7.54
C ARG A 165 -7.82 18.41 8.08
N ARG A 166 -7.91 19.70 8.44
CA ARG A 166 -6.79 20.49 9.00
C ARG A 166 -7.14 21.19 10.32
N ASP A 167 -8.28 20.85 10.91
CA ASP A 167 -8.68 21.36 12.23
C ASP A 167 -7.73 20.90 13.35
N GLN A 168 -7.85 21.51 14.52
CA GLN A 168 -6.95 21.28 15.65
C GLN A 168 -6.90 19.80 16.07
N ALA A 169 -8.02 19.10 16.04
CA ALA A 169 -8.08 17.68 16.36
C ALA A 169 -7.32 16.84 15.32
N ALA A 170 -7.50 17.12 14.03
CA ALA A 170 -6.73 16.49 12.96
C ALA A 170 -5.22 16.71 13.10
N GLN A 171 -4.80 17.94 13.44
CA GLN A 171 -3.38 18.24 13.65
C GLN A 171 -2.79 17.51 14.86
N ALA A 172 -3.54 17.41 15.96
CA ALA A 172 -3.11 16.68 17.15
C ALA A 172 -2.90 15.19 16.86
N VAL A 173 -3.82 14.57 16.11
CA VAL A 173 -3.74 13.18 15.67
C VAL A 173 -2.54 12.96 14.76
N SER A 174 -2.39 13.79 13.73
CA SER A 174 -1.25 13.74 12.81
C SER A 174 0.08 13.81 13.55
N LYS A 175 0.23 14.76 14.49
CA LYS A 175 1.44 14.93 15.30
C LYS A 175 1.71 13.71 16.18
N LYS A 176 0.68 13.17 16.85
CA LYS A 176 0.79 11.99 17.72
C LYS A 176 1.31 10.77 16.94
N ILE A 177 0.73 10.49 15.78
CA ILE A 177 1.06 9.31 14.99
C ILE A 177 2.44 9.45 14.35
N ARG A 178 2.75 10.62 13.78
CA ARG A 178 4.09 10.93 13.24
C ARG A 178 5.19 10.77 14.28
N ASN A 179 4.96 11.27 15.51
CA ASN A 179 5.91 11.12 16.59
C ASN A 179 6.05 9.65 17.06
N ALA A 180 4.98 8.85 16.98
CA ALA A 180 5.06 7.42 17.26
C ALA A 180 5.90 6.68 16.20
N ALA A 181 5.65 6.94 14.91
CA ALA A 181 6.42 6.37 13.82
C ALA A 181 7.92 6.75 13.90
N ARG A 182 8.22 8.02 14.18
CA ARG A 182 9.61 8.51 14.35
C ARG A 182 10.32 7.82 15.51
N ARG A 183 9.62 7.58 16.63
CA ARG A 183 10.19 6.83 17.76
C ARG A 183 10.52 5.40 17.38
N LYS A 184 9.63 4.69 16.66
CA LYS A 184 9.85 3.32 16.18
C LYS A 184 11.08 3.24 15.26
N GLU A 185 11.25 4.22 14.38
CA GLU A 185 12.42 4.33 13.52
C GLU A 185 13.72 4.53 14.33
N TRP A 186 13.71 5.43 15.32
CA TRP A 186 14.85 5.67 16.20
C TRP A 186 15.23 4.45 17.03
N THR A 187 14.24 3.72 17.56
CA THR A 187 14.49 2.46 18.28
C THR A 187 15.12 1.42 17.37
N ARG A 188 14.65 1.28 16.13
CA ARG A 188 15.23 0.37 15.14
C ARG A 188 16.69 0.72 14.84
N LEU A 189 16.99 2.00 14.60
CA LEU A 189 18.35 2.46 14.37
C LEU A 189 19.23 2.23 15.61
N GLY A 190 18.76 2.58 16.81
CA GLY A 190 19.50 2.39 18.05
C GLY A 190 19.86 0.93 18.33
N LEU A 191 18.94 0.00 18.04
CA LEU A 191 19.22 -1.45 18.11
C LEU A 191 20.29 -1.88 17.11
N SER A 192 20.24 -1.39 15.87
CA SER A 192 21.25 -1.69 14.85
C SER A 192 22.64 -1.16 15.25
N TRP A 193 22.73 0.07 15.75
CA TRP A 193 24.00 0.64 16.24
C TRP A 193 24.53 -0.10 17.47
N GLY A 194 23.65 -0.52 18.39
CA GLY A 194 24.04 -1.33 19.55
C GLY A 194 24.68 -2.66 19.15
N ILE A 195 24.15 -3.34 18.14
CA ILE A 195 24.72 -4.57 17.58
C ILE A 195 26.09 -4.29 16.93
N ILE A 196 26.20 -3.25 16.10
CA ILE A 196 27.45 -2.89 15.43
C ILE A 196 28.55 -2.56 16.45
N LEU A 197 28.25 -1.77 17.47
CA LEU A 197 29.20 -1.43 18.54
C LEU A 197 29.62 -2.64 19.36
N PHE A 198 28.71 -3.59 19.61
CA PHE A 198 29.02 -4.85 20.28
C PHE A 198 29.99 -5.71 19.43
N PHE A 199 29.77 -5.83 18.12
CA PHE A 199 30.69 -6.54 17.21
C PHE A 199 32.06 -5.85 17.09
N LEU A 200 32.09 -4.51 16.99
CA LEU A 200 33.36 -3.77 16.97
C LEU A 200 34.12 -3.94 18.30
N GLY A 201 33.43 -3.85 19.45
CA GLY A 201 34.04 -4.11 20.75
C GLY A 201 34.61 -5.53 20.87
N TYR A 202 33.92 -6.53 20.32
CA TYR A 202 34.41 -7.92 20.30
C TYR A 202 35.67 -8.08 19.43
N LEU A 203 35.75 -7.40 18.27
CA LEU A 203 36.94 -7.39 17.42
C LEU A 203 38.13 -6.72 18.12
N PHE A 204 37.92 -5.58 18.79
CA PHE A 204 38.98 -4.89 19.54
C PHE A 204 39.49 -5.68 20.75
N ILE A 205 38.61 -6.41 21.46
CA ILE A 205 39.02 -7.26 22.60
C ILE A 205 39.70 -8.55 22.09
N GLY A 206 39.25 -9.13 20.98
CA GLY A 206 39.86 -10.30 20.35
C GLY A 206 41.32 -10.05 19.94
N ASP A 207 41.61 -8.91 19.33
CA ASP A 207 42.98 -8.54 18.92
C ASP A 207 43.91 -8.30 20.13
N MET A 208 43.41 -7.79 21.25
CA MET A 208 44.22 -7.60 22.46
C MET A 208 44.66 -8.94 23.09
N THR A 209 43.88 -10.01 22.92
CA THR A 209 44.25 -11.34 23.46
C THR A 209 45.30 -12.08 22.64
N TRP A 210 45.54 -11.67 21.38
CA TRP A 210 46.56 -12.27 20.51
C TRP A 210 47.97 -11.67 20.70
N GLN A 211 48.07 -10.47 21.27
CA GLN A 211 49.33 -9.76 21.54
C GLN A 211 49.93 -10.10 22.93
N MET A 212 49.31 -11.01 23.70
CA MET A 212 49.76 -11.44 25.04
C MET A 212 50.12 -12.94 25.12
N LYS A 213 50.33 -13.61 23.99
CA LYS A 213 50.94 -14.95 23.90
C LYS A 213 52.32 -14.86 23.27
#